data_AF-A0A962V4W0-F1
#
_entry.id   AF-A0A962V4W0-F1
#
_cell.length_a   1.000
_cell.length_b   1.000
_cell.length_c   1.000
_cell.angle_alpha   90.00
_cell.angle_beta   90.00
_cell.angle_gamma   90.00
#
_symmetry.space_group_name_H-M   'P 1'
#
loop_
_entity.id
_entity.type
_entity.pdbx_description
1 polymer ?
#
loop_
_entity_poly.entity_id
_entity_poly.type
_entity_poly.pdbx_seq_one_letter_code
_entity_poly.pdbx_strand_id
1 'polypeptide(L)'
;AQRLEAIVRAHDAVPATIAVLGGRIKIGLSAAELDYLAQGQQQGKQIAKLSRRDLAIVLARQADGATTVAGTMLCAHLAGIRVFATGGIGGVHRGAEQSFDISADLSELGRTPVTVVCAGAKSILDLPKTLEVLETQGVPVIGYGTDEFPAFYQRSSGLPVDTRVDTPVQAADLIRRQHQLGLQTGLLITVPISSTAAIADEQA
;
A
#
# COMPACT_ATOMS: atom_id res chain seq x y z
N ALA A 1 11.62 8.29 3.70
CA ALA A 1 11.73 7.83 2.29
C ALA A 1 13.14 7.38 1.95
N GLN A 2 14.15 8.25 2.03
CA GLN A 2 15.54 7.96 1.63
C GLN A 2 16.12 6.65 2.22
N ARG A 3 15.91 6.39 3.52
CA ARG A 3 16.32 5.12 4.15
C ARG A 3 15.72 3.88 3.49
N LEU A 4 14.44 3.92 3.10
CA LEU A 4 13.78 2.79 2.42
C LEU A 4 14.35 2.61 1.01
N GLU A 5 14.59 3.70 0.28
CA GLU A 5 15.22 3.62 -1.04
C GLU A 5 16.61 2.99 -0.96
N ALA A 6 17.41 3.33 0.05
CA ALA A 6 18.72 2.72 0.28
C ALA A 6 18.61 1.21 0.56
N ILE A 7 17.63 0.78 1.36
CA ILE A 7 17.38 -0.65 1.64
C ILE A 7 17.02 -1.40 0.34
N VAL A 8 16.16 -0.82 -0.50
CA VAL A 8 15.77 -1.43 -1.79
C VAL A 8 16.99 -1.57 -2.70
N ARG A 9 17.85 -0.54 -2.79
CA ARG A 9 19.09 -0.59 -3.58
C ARG A 9 20.07 -1.63 -3.07
N ALA A 10 20.16 -1.82 -1.74
CA ALA A 10 21.02 -2.84 -1.13
C ALA A 10 20.58 -4.28 -1.46
N HIS A 11 19.37 -4.46 -2.00
CA HIS A 11 18.85 -5.74 -2.48
C HIS A 11 18.75 -5.78 -4.02
N ASP A 12 19.61 -5.02 -4.72
CA ASP A 12 19.71 -4.98 -6.19
C ASP A 12 18.41 -4.60 -6.92
N ALA A 13 17.51 -3.91 -6.23
CA ALA A 13 16.28 -3.38 -6.81
C ALA A 13 16.35 -1.85 -7.00
N VAL A 14 15.57 -1.35 -7.95
CA VAL A 14 15.48 0.09 -8.23
C VAL A 14 14.26 0.66 -7.51
N PRO A 15 14.42 1.51 -6.48
CA PRO A 15 13.30 2.19 -5.86
C PRO A 15 12.74 3.27 -6.79
N ALA A 16 11.42 3.38 -6.82
CA ALA A 16 10.71 4.43 -7.54
C ALA A 16 9.64 5.03 -6.61
N THR A 17 10.03 6.01 -5.78
CA THR A 17 9.04 6.78 -5.01
C THR A 17 8.15 7.56 -5.99
N ILE A 18 6.84 7.56 -5.77
CA ILE A 18 5.85 8.14 -6.69
C ILE A 18 5.16 9.33 -6.03
N ALA A 19 4.96 10.39 -6.80
CA ALA A 19 4.16 11.57 -6.42
C ALA A 19 3.67 12.31 -7.68
N VAL A 20 2.88 13.37 -7.48
CA VAL A 20 2.57 14.36 -8.52
C VAL A 20 3.25 15.67 -8.17
N LEU A 21 4.07 16.19 -9.09
CA LEU A 21 4.75 17.48 -8.94
C LEU A 21 4.53 18.33 -10.21
N GLY A 22 4.05 19.56 -10.05
CA GLY A 22 3.72 20.47 -11.14
C GLY A 22 2.73 19.88 -12.15
N GLY A 23 1.75 19.09 -11.68
CA GLY A 23 0.81 18.36 -12.52
C GLY A 23 1.41 17.22 -13.36
N ARG A 24 2.56 16.69 -12.98
CA ARG A 24 3.16 15.53 -13.64
C ARG A 24 3.28 14.37 -12.66
N ILE A 25 2.84 13.19 -13.09
CA ILE A 25 3.15 11.94 -12.37
C ILE A 25 4.65 11.71 -12.47
N LYS A 26 5.30 11.62 -11.32
CA LYS A 26 6.73 11.34 -11.19
C LYS A 26 6.92 9.91 -10.71
N ILE A 27 7.69 9.13 -11.45
CA ILE A 27 8.07 7.75 -11.11
C ILE A 27 9.57 7.76 -10.77
N GLY A 28 9.87 7.70 -9.48
CA GLY A 28 11.20 8.03 -8.96
C GLY A 28 11.32 9.53 -8.67
N LEU A 29 11.79 9.85 -7.46
CA LEU A 29 12.00 11.22 -6.99
C LEU A 29 13.48 11.43 -6.66
N SER A 30 13.97 12.63 -6.91
CA SER A 30 15.26 13.09 -6.39
C SER A 30 15.20 13.33 -4.88
N ALA A 31 16.37 13.39 -4.23
CA ALA A 31 16.45 13.72 -2.80
C ALA A 31 15.78 15.07 -2.49
N ALA A 32 15.97 16.08 -3.34
CA ALA A 32 15.35 17.39 -3.18
C ALA A 32 13.81 17.34 -3.30
N GLU A 33 13.28 16.53 -4.21
CA GLU A 33 11.82 16.33 -4.35
C GLU A 33 11.23 15.57 -3.16
N LEU A 34 11.97 14.60 -2.59
CA LEU A 34 11.57 13.93 -1.36
C LEU A 34 11.53 14.90 -0.17
N ASP A 35 12.55 15.76 -0.04
CA ASP A 35 12.62 16.75 1.04
C ASP A 35 11.53 17.81 0.87
N TYR A 36 11.26 18.23 -0.36
CA TYR A 36 10.13 19.11 -0.70
C TYR A 36 8.80 18.52 -0.24
N LEU A 37 8.54 17.24 -0.52
CA LEU A 37 7.29 16.60 -0.10
C LEU A 37 7.19 16.43 1.42
N ALA A 38 8.31 16.13 2.09
CA ALA A 38 8.35 15.92 3.53
C ALA A 38 8.14 17.22 4.33
N GLN A 39 8.73 18.32 3.87
CA GLN A 39 8.73 19.58 4.60
C GLN A 39 7.70 20.60 4.07
N GLY A 40 7.20 20.40 2.85
CA GLY A 40 6.40 21.39 2.15
C GLY A 40 5.16 21.83 2.94
N GLN A 41 4.43 20.90 3.56
CA GLN A 41 3.25 21.26 4.37
C GLN A 41 3.63 22.13 5.58
N GLN A 42 4.75 21.83 6.25
CA GLN A 42 5.25 22.65 7.37
C GLN A 42 5.73 24.03 6.90
N GLN A 43 6.15 24.14 5.65
CA GLN A 43 6.59 25.38 4.99
C GLN A 43 5.44 26.11 4.26
N GLY A 44 4.18 25.76 4.53
CA GLY A 44 3.00 26.41 3.95
C GLY A 44 2.72 26.07 2.49
N LYS A 45 3.36 25.04 1.92
CA LYS A 45 3.06 24.52 0.57
C LYS A 45 1.81 23.66 0.60
N GLN A 46 0.99 23.82 -0.43
CA GLN A 46 -0.22 23.02 -0.61
C GLN A 46 0.14 21.69 -1.30
N ILE A 47 0.44 20.66 -0.50
CA ILE A 47 0.63 19.30 -0.99
C ILE A 47 -0.64 18.51 -0.69
N ALA A 48 -1.41 18.19 -1.73
CA ALA A 48 -2.64 17.43 -1.61
C ALA A 48 -2.36 15.94 -1.38
N LYS A 49 -3.23 15.26 -0.63
CA LYS A 49 -3.21 13.79 -0.49
C LYS A 49 -4.04 13.20 -1.63
N LEU A 50 -3.39 12.42 -2.51
CA LEU A 50 -3.98 11.99 -3.79
C LEU A 50 -4.38 10.53 -3.77
N SER A 51 -5.68 10.27 -3.66
CA SER A 51 -6.26 8.99 -4.04
C SER A 51 -6.56 8.98 -5.54
N ARG A 52 -7.09 7.87 -6.06
CA ARG A 52 -7.41 7.73 -7.49
C ARG A 52 -8.27 8.88 -8.03
N ARG A 53 -9.32 9.26 -7.29
CA ARG A 53 -10.27 10.30 -7.72
C ARG A 53 -9.64 11.68 -7.85
N ASP A 54 -8.53 11.92 -7.14
CA ASP A 54 -7.91 13.23 -7.03
C ASP A 54 -6.89 13.46 -8.16
N LEU A 55 -6.36 12.38 -8.76
CA LEU A 55 -5.26 12.47 -9.73
C LEU A 55 -5.60 13.35 -10.93
N ALA A 56 -6.73 13.12 -11.61
CA ALA A 56 -7.11 13.92 -12.77
C ALA A 56 -7.25 15.42 -12.43
N ILE A 57 -7.78 15.72 -11.24
CA ILE A 57 -7.98 17.09 -10.76
C ILE A 57 -6.63 17.79 -10.55
N VAL A 58 -5.68 17.12 -9.88
CA VAL A 58 -4.37 17.71 -9.56
C VAL A 58 -3.49 17.85 -10.81
N LEU A 59 -3.56 16.88 -11.73
CA LEU A 59 -2.86 16.97 -13.02
C LEU A 59 -3.37 18.16 -13.85
N ALA A 60 -4.69 18.33 -13.97
CA ALA A 60 -5.30 19.43 -14.71
C ALA A 60 -4.97 20.81 -14.11
N ARG A 61 -4.83 20.88 -12.77
CA ARG A 61 -4.48 22.11 -12.05
C ARG A 61 -2.98 22.41 -12.00
N GLN A 62 -2.15 21.54 -12.55
CA GLN A 62 -0.69 21.65 -12.43
C GLN A 62 -0.20 21.74 -10.97
N ALA A 63 -0.92 21.09 -10.06
CA ALA A 63 -0.66 21.16 -8.63
C ALA A 63 0.23 19.99 -8.15
N ASP A 64 0.66 20.08 -6.90
CA ASP A 64 1.48 19.07 -6.24
C ASP A 64 0.65 18.18 -5.32
N GLY A 65 1.06 16.93 -5.16
CA GLY A 65 0.48 16.06 -4.16
C GLY A 65 1.21 14.74 -3.95
N ALA A 66 1.06 14.22 -2.73
CA ALA A 66 1.57 12.92 -2.32
C ALA A 66 0.48 11.86 -2.52
N THR A 67 0.81 10.77 -3.20
CA THR A 67 -0.13 9.70 -3.52
C THR A 67 -0.41 8.79 -2.33
N THR A 68 -1.67 8.37 -2.15
CA THR A 68 -2.03 7.29 -1.23
C THR A 68 -1.63 5.92 -1.81
N VAL A 69 -1.99 4.82 -1.14
CA VAL A 69 -1.82 3.47 -1.73
C VAL A 69 -2.58 3.37 -3.05
N ALA A 70 -3.87 3.74 -3.09
CA ALA A 70 -4.66 3.74 -4.32
C ALA A 70 -4.04 4.57 -5.45
N GLY A 71 -3.64 5.83 -5.16
CA GLY A 71 -3.01 6.68 -6.16
C GLY A 71 -1.67 6.12 -6.66
N THR A 72 -0.86 5.58 -5.74
CA THR A 72 0.45 5.00 -6.05
C THR A 72 0.32 3.74 -6.90
N MET A 73 -0.64 2.86 -6.58
CA MET A 73 -0.91 1.65 -7.36
C MET A 73 -1.27 1.97 -8.81
N LEU A 74 -2.18 2.94 -9.03
CA LEU A 74 -2.54 3.37 -10.38
C LEU A 74 -1.32 3.87 -11.15
N CYS A 75 -0.55 4.79 -10.55
CA CYS A 75 0.63 5.35 -11.20
C CYS A 75 1.72 4.29 -11.45
N ALA A 76 1.93 3.36 -10.52
CA ALA A 76 2.87 2.25 -10.67
C ALA A 76 2.46 1.33 -11.83
N HIS A 77 1.17 0.99 -11.92
CA HIS A 77 0.63 0.17 -12.99
C HIS A 77 0.80 0.84 -14.37
N LEU A 78 0.50 2.14 -14.47
CA LEU A 78 0.72 2.92 -15.70
C LEU A 78 2.20 2.93 -16.13
N ALA A 79 3.12 2.82 -15.18
CA ALA A 79 4.55 2.75 -15.43
C ALA A 79 5.08 1.31 -15.63
N GLY A 80 4.21 0.29 -15.60
CA GLY A 80 4.59 -1.12 -15.71
C GLY A 80 5.26 -1.71 -14.46
N ILE A 81 5.21 -1.01 -13.32
CA ILE A 81 5.75 -1.48 -12.04
C ILE A 81 4.71 -2.39 -11.37
N ARG A 82 5.14 -3.59 -10.96
CA ARG A 82 4.24 -4.64 -10.46
C ARG A 82 4.30 -4.87 -8.96
N VAL A 83 5.29 -4.29 -8.27
CA VAL A 83 5.49 -4.47 -6.82
C VAL A 83 5.60 -3.10 -6.17
N PHE A 84 4.83 -2.90 -5.11
CA PHE A 84 4.77 -1.68 -4.33
C PHE A 84 4.87 -2.01 -2.84
N ALA A 85 5.83 -1.41 -2.13
CA ALA A 85 5.97 -1.55 -0.69
C ALA A 85 5.42 -0.32 0.05
N THR A 86 4.63 -0.55 1.11
CA THR A 86 4.09 0.50 1.97
C THR A 86 4.08 0.03 3.43
N GLY A 87 3.85 0.94 4.38
CA GLY A 87 3.70 0.57 5.78
C GLY A 87 2.45 -0.27 6.02
N GLY A 88 1.29 0.26 5.65
CA GLY A 88 0.00 -0.40 5.85
C GLY A 88 -1.05 0.20 4.92
N ILE A 89 -1.97 -0.61 4.44
CA ILE A 89 -3.06 -0.15 3.56
C ILE A 89 -4.13 0.61 4.35
N GLY A 90 -4.95 1.40 3.67
CA GLY A 90 -6.26 1.76 4.18
C GLY A 90 -7.20 0.56 4.19
N GLY A 91 -8.39 0.73 4.76
CA GLY A 91 -9.36 -0.35 4.87
C GLY A 91 -10.74 0.16 5.25
N VAL A 92 -11.55 -0.71 5.83
CA VAL A 92 -12.86 -0.33 6.36
C VAL A 92 -12.65 0.35 7.71
N HIS A 93 -13.23 1.53 7.89
CA HIS A 93 -13.15 2.24 9.17
C HIS A 93 -14.11 1.63 10.19
N ARG A 94 -13.79 1.76 11.48
CA ARG A 94 -14.71 1.39 12.57
C ARG A 94 -15.98 2.25 12.47
N GLY A 95 -17.16 1.62 12.52
CA GLY A 95 -18.46 2.29 12.32
C GLY A 95 -18.88 2.46 10.85
N ALA A 96 -18.15 1.87 9.89
CA ALA A 96 -18.48 1.97 8.46
C ALA A 96 -19.85 1.38 8.09
N GLU A 97 -20.45 0.53 8.91
CA GLU A 97 -21.82 0.06 8.73
C GLU A 97 -22.87 1.19 8.79
N GLN A 98 -22.51 2.35 9.35
CA GLN A 98 -23.32 3.56 9.37
C GLN A 98 -22.77 4.64 8.43
N SER A 99 -21.45 4.87 8.44
CA SER A 99 -20.82 6.00 7.75
C SER A 99 -20.43 5.71 6.29
N PHE A 100 -20.26 4.42 5.95
CA PHE A 100 -19.70 3.93 4.70
C PHE A 100 -18.29 4.48 4.42
N ASP A 101 -17.53 4.81 5.48
CA ASP A 101 -16.14 5.24 5.38
C ASP A 101 -15.22 4.03 5.10
N ILE A 102 -15.03 3.76 3.80
CA ILE A 102 -14.23 2.64 3.29
C ILE A 102 -13.15 3.21 2.37
N SER A 103 -11.89 2.87 2.65
CA SER A 103 -10.76 3.36 1.86
C SER A 103 -10.83 2.87 0.41
N ALA A 104 -10.61 3.80 -0.52
CA ALA A 104 -10.46 3.50 -1.95
C ALA A 104 -9.28 2.56 -2.26
N ASP A 105 -8.37 2.35 -1.31
CA ASP A 105 -7.28 1.37 -1.43
C ASP A 105 -7.83 -0.04 -1.70
N LEU A 106 -8.95 -0.43 -1.07
CA LEU A 106 -9.54 -1.76 -1.24
C LEU A 106 -10.10 -1.95 -2.65
N SER A 107 -10.83 -0.96 -3.16
CA SER A 107 -11.31 -0.99 -4.55
C SER A 107 -10.17 -0.87 -5.57
N GLU A 108 -9.06 -0.22 -5.22
CA GLU A 108 -7.90 -0.17 -6.12
C GLU A 108 -7.20 -1.51 -6.21
N LEU A 109 -7.02 -2.20 -5.08
CA LEU A 109 -6.57 -3.59 -5.02
C LEU A 109 -7.48 -4.49 -5.87
N GLY A 110 -8.80 -4.29 -5.85
CA GLY A 110 -9.74 -5.07 -6.67
C GLY A 110 -9.65 -4.86 -8.20
N ARG A 111 -8.89 -3.87 -8.70
CA ARG A 111 -8.86 -3.55 -10.14
C ARG A 111 -7.49 -3.26 -10.75
N THR A 112 -6.44 -3.21 -9.94
CA THR A 112 -5.10 -2.79 -10.38
C THR A 112 -4.10 -3.90 -10.09
N PRO A 113 -3.53 -4.55 -11.11
CA PRO A 113 -2.64 -5.69 -10.94
C PRO A 113 -1.24 -5.27 -10.51
N VAL A 114 -1.15 -4.78 -9.27
CA VAL A 114 0.06 -4.43 -8.54
C VAL A 114 0.04 -5.18 -7.22
N THR A 115 1.13 -5.88 -6.92
CA THR A 115 1.34 -6.50 -5.62
C THR A 115 1.72 -5.45 -4.60
N VAL A 116 0.98 -5.40 -3.48
CA VAL A 116 1.26 -4.50 -2.36
C VAL A 116 1.86 -5.30 -1.22
N VAL A 117 3.05 -4.91 -0.78
CA VAL A 117 3.74 -5.48 0.38
C VAL A 117 3.59 -4.52 1.57
N CYS A 118 2.99 -4.97 2.67
CA CYS A 118 2.75 -4.12 3.85
C CYS A 118 2.64 -4.91 5.16
N ALA A 119 2.50 -4.23 6.29
CA ALA A 119 2.21 -4.83 7.59
C ALA A 119 0.69 -4.96 7.86
N GLY A 120 -0.09 -5.35 6.85
CA GLY A 120 -1.56 -5.39 6.91
C GLY A 120 -2.22 -4.01 6.76
N ALA A 121 -3.41 -3.85 7.37
CA ALA A 121 -4.15 -2.59 7.39
C ALA A 121 -3.85 -1.79 8.67
N LYS A 122 -3.89 -0.45 8.59
CA LYS A 122 -3.59 0.44 9.73
C LYS A 122 -4.43 0.10 10.96
N SER A 123 -3.84 0.17 12.15
CA SER A 123 -4.45 -0.24 13.44
C SER A 123 -5.73 0.50 13.86
N ILE A 124 -6.05 1.63 13.23
CA ILE A 124 -7.27 2.40 13.48
C ILE A 124 -8.51 1.84 12.77
N LEU A 125 -8.34 0.80 11.94
CA LEU A 125 -9.37 0.26 11.06
C LEU A 125 -10.07 -0.96 11.66
N ASP A 126 -11.18 -1.33 11.03
CA ASP A 126 -11.92 -2.56 11.30
C ASP A 126 -11.34 -3.68 10.41
N LEU A 127 -10.47 -4.50 10.99
CA LEU A 127 -9.74 -5.53 10.24
C LEU A 127 -10.65 -6.65 9.73
N PRO A 128 -11.60 -7.20 10.53
CA PRO A 128 -12.56 -8.18 10.02
C PRO A 128 -13.31 -7.66 8.78
N LYS A 129 -13.91 -6.47 8.86
CA LYS A 129 -14.62 -5.90 7.69
C LYS A 129 -13.68 -5.59 6.52
N THR A 130 -12.43 -5.24 6.80
CA THR A 130 -11.42 -5.03 5.74
C THR A 130 -11.15 -6.31 4.96
N LEU A 131 -11.01 -7.46 5.63
CA LEU A 131 -10.82 -8.75 4.98
C LEU A 131 -12.05 -9.15 4.15
N GLU A 132 -13.26 -8.96 4.67
CA GLU A 132 -14.51 -9.24 3.94
C GLU A 132 -14.63 -8.41 2.64
N VAL A 133 -14.23 -7.14 2.68
CA VAL A 133 -14.21 -6.30 1.47
C VAL A 133 -13.11 -6.76 0.50
N LEU A 134 -11.93 -7.16 0.99
CA LEU A 134 -10.86 -7.69 0.13
C LEU A 134 -11.29 -8.99 -0.57
N GLU A 135 -11.96 -9.89 0.15
CA GLU A 135 -12.57 -11.09 -0.40
C GLU A 135 -13.58 -10.73 -1.51
N THR A 136 -14.50 -9.81 -1.21
CA THR A 136 -15.51 -9.33 -2.17
C THR A 136 -14.87 -8.73 -3.43
N GLN A 137 -13.74 -8.04 -3.28
CA GLN A 137 -12.97 -7.45 -4.39
C GLN A 137 -12.09 -8.49 -5.13
N GLY A 138 -12.07 -9.76 -4.70
CA GLY A 138 -11.24 -10.81 -5.30
C GLY A 138 -9.74 -10.60 -5.07
N VAL A 139 -9.36 -9.94 -3.98
CA VAL A 139 -7.97 -9.61 -3.65
C VAL A 139 -7.40 -10.68 -2.71
N PRO A 140 -6.46 -11.52 -3.16
CA PRO A 140 -5.82 -12.51 -2.30
C PRO A 140 -4.93 -11.82 -1.25
N VAL A 141 -5.04 -12.29 -0.01
CA VAL A 141 -4.27 -11.86 1.15
C VAL A 141 -3.30 -12.97 1.55
N ILE A 142 -2.01 -12.69 1.40
CA ILE A 142 -0.92 -13.64 1.62
C ILE A 142 -0.14 -13.26 2.87
N GLY A 143 0.09 -14.22 3.76
CA GLY A 143 0.97 -14.04 4.91
C GLY A 143 2.42 -14.44 4.59
N TYR A 144 3.37 -13.54 4.80
CA TYR A 144 4.80 -13.85 4.66
C TYR A 144 5.37 -14.32 6.01
N GLY A 145 5.62 -15.62 6.13
CA GLY A 145 6.10 -16.26 7.36
C GLY A 145 5.06 -16.26 8.49
N THR A 146 3.77 -16.14 8.16
CA THR A 146 2.65 -16.05 9.11
C THR A 146 1.38 -16.63 8.49
N ASP A 147 0.54 -17.22 9.33
CA ASP A 147 -0.81 -17.69 8.98
C ASP A 147 -1.90 -16.68 9.36
N GLU A 148 -1.49 -15.54 9.91
CA GLU A 148 -2.38 -14.46 10.35
C GLU A 148 -2.14 -13.13 9.64
N PHE A 149 -3.22 -12.38 9.46
CA PHE A 149 -3.22 -11.01 8.98
C PHE A 149 -2.63 -10.07 10.06
N PRO A 150 -1.51 -9.38 9.81
CA PRO A 150 -0.91 -8.49 10.79
C PRO A 150 -1.74 -7.22 11.04
N ALA A 151 -1.74 -6.73 12.28
CA ALA A 151 -2.44 -5.52 12.71
C ALA A 151 -1.51 -4.29 12.79
N PHE A 152 -0.72 -4.07 11.75
CA PHE A 152 0.21 -2.94 11.61
C PHE A 152 1.31 -2.89 12.68
N TYR A 153 1.04 -2.28 13.83
CA TYR A 153 1.98 -2.24 14.97
C TYR A 153 1.99 -3.52 15.79
N GLN A 154 0.96 -4.35 15.63
CA GLN A 154 0.85 -5.67 16.26
C GLN A 154 1.17 -6.77 15.25
N ARG A 155 1.85 -7.82 15.71
CA ARG A 155 2.26 -8.95 14.87
C ARG A 155 1.09 -9.84 14.45
N SER A 156 0.09 -9.94 15.31
CA SER A 156 -1.04 -10.85 15.21
C SER A 156 -2.32 -10.04 15.39
N SER A 157 -3.35 -10.38 14.61
CA SER A 157 -4.71 -9.87 14.81
C SER A 157 -5.69 -10.98 15.21
N GLY A 158 -5.25 -12.25 15.20
CA GLY A 158 -6.11 -13.42 15.31
C GLY A 158 -6.92 -13.73 14.04
N LEU A 159 -6.80 -12.92 12.98
CA LEU A 159 -7.51 -13.15 11.72
C LEU A 159 -6.62 -13.90 10.73
N PRO A 160 -7.14 -14.91 10.02
CA PRO A 160 -6.34 -15.68 9.07
C PRO A 160 -6.02 -14.88 7.80
N VAL A 161 -4.92 -15.26 7.14
CA VAL A 161 -4.70 -14.95 5.72
C VAL A 161 -5.23 -16.09 4.83
N ASP A 162 -5.33 -15.88 3.51
CA ASP A 162 -5.78 -16.93 2.59
C ASP A 162 -4.75 -18.05 2.45
N THR A 163 -3.47 -17.68 2.43
CA THR A 163 -2.37 -18.64 2.43
C THR A 163 -1.06 -18.02 2.91
N ARG A 164 -0.18 -18.87 3.41
CA ARG A 164 1.15 -18.52 3.87
C ARG A 164 2.21 -18.85 2.82
N VAL A 165 3.19 -17.95 2.68
CA VAL A 165 4.45 -18.19 1.97
C VAL A 165 5.61 -17.89 2.90
N ASP A 166 6.71 -18.62 2.78
CA ASP A 166 7.87 -18.47 3.67
C ASP A 166 9.11 -17.91 2.96
N THR A 167 9.07 -17.82 1.62
CA THR A 167 10.21 -17.39 0.80
C THR A 167 9.82 -16.36 -0.26
N PRO A 168 10.77 -15.49 -0.68
CA PRO A 168 10.52 -14.55 -1.76
C PRO A 168 10.22 -15.26 -3.10
N VAL A 169 10.75 -16.47 -3.30
CA VAL A 169 10.50 -17.28 -4.51
C VAL A 169 9.04 -17.70 -4.60
N GLN A 170 8.46 -18.19 -3.49
CA GLN A 170 7.04 -18.54 -3.44
C GLN A 170 6.14 -17.32 -3.66
N ALA A 171 6.48 -16.19 -3.04
CA ALA A 171 5.78 -14.92 -3.28
C ALA A 171 5.86 -14.51 -4.77
N ALA A 172 7.05 -14.56 -5.38
CA ALA A 172 7.24 -14.23 -6.78
C ALA A 172 6.48 -15.18 -7.72
N ASP A 173 6.36 -16.47 -7.37
CA ASP A 173 5.58 -17.44 -8.13
C ASP A 173 4.09 -17.09 -8.14
N LEU A 174 3.52 -16.68 -7.01
CA LEU A 174 2.12 -16.20 -6.95
C LEU A 174 1.89 -14.99 -7.86
N ILE A 175 2.79 -13.99 -7.77
CA ILE A 175 2.72 -12.78 -8.62
C ILE A 175 2.80 -13.17 -10.11
N ARG A 176 3.68 -14.12 -10.46
CA ARG A 176 3.83 -14.61 -11.83
C ARG A 176 2.57 -15.31 -12.31
N ARG A 177 1.94 -16.15 -11.49
CA ARG A 177 0.69 -16.87 -11.82
C ARG A 177 -0.48 -15.91 -11.99
N GLN A 178 -0.63 -14.93 -11.10
CA GLN A 178 -1.64 -13.87 -11.22
C GLN A 178 -1.54 -13.18 -12.59
N HIS A 179 -0.31 -12.80 -12.99
CA HIS A 179 -0.07 -12.16 -14.28
C HIS A 179 -0.31 -13.09 -15.48
N GLN A 180 0.11 -14.36 -15.42
CA GLN A 180 -0.10 -15.33 -16.50
C GLN A 180 -1.58 -15.62 -16.76
N LEU A 181 -2.41 -15.60 -15.71
CA LEU A 181 -3.86 -15.76 -15.80
C LEU A 181 -4.57 -14.48 -16.28
N GLY A 182 -3.86 -13.35 -16.40
CA GLY A 182 -4.45 -12.09 -16.80
C GLY A 182 -5.40 -11.48 -15.76
N LEU A 183 -5.29 -11.88 -14.49
CA LEU A 183 -6.14 -11.37 -13.41
C LEU A 183 -5.94 -9.86 -13.26
N GLN A 184 -7.06 -9.13 -13.21
CA GLN A 184 -7.07 -7.67 -13.09
C GLN A 184 -7.24 -7.24 -11.62
N THR A 185 -6.61 -7.96 -10.70
CA THR A 185 -6.60 -7.67 -9.26
C THR A 185 -5.16 -7.56 -8.78
N GLY A 186 -4.94 -6.78 -7.74
CA GLY A 186 -3.70 -6.74 -6.98
C GLY A 186 -3.53 -7.99 -6.13
N LEU A 187 -2.39 -8.09 -5.46
CA LEU A 187 -2.10 -9.16 -4.50
C LEU A 187 -1.56 -8.50 -3.23
N LEU A 188 -2.11 -8.83 -2.07
CA LEU A 188 -1.68 -8.24 -0.81
C LEU A 188 -0.73 -9.22 -0.10
N ILE A 189 0.56 -8.91 -0.04
CA ILE A 189 1.53 -9.65 0.77
C ILE A 189 1.72 -8.93 2.09
N THR A 190 1.34 -9.59 3.16
CA THR A 190 1.43 -9.07 4.51
C THR A 190 2.65 -9.62 5.23
N VAL A 191 3.45 -8.72 5.80
CA VAL A 191 4.70 -9.04 6.51
C VAL A 191 4.54 -8.50 7.94
N PRO A 192 4.50 -9.37 8.97
CA PRO A 192 4.41 -8.91 10.36
C PRO A 192 5.58 -8.00 10.73
N ILE A 193 5.31 -6.97 11.52
CA ILE A 193 6.36 -6.14 12.12
C ILE A 193 7.35 -7.01 12.92
N SER A 194 8.65 -6.67 12.94
CA SER A 194 9.64 -7.43 13.71
C SER A 194 9.27 -7.51 15.20
N SER A 195 9.53 -8.63 15.86
CA SER A 195 9.24 -8.83 17.29
C SER A 195 9.82 -7.74 18.20
N THR A 196 11.01 -7.23 17.88
CA THR A 196 11.68 -6.16 18.65
C THR A 196 11.07 -4.77 18.46
N ALA A 197 10.18 -4.59 17.47
CA ALA A 197 9.51 -3.32 17.18
C ALA A 197 7.99 -3.40 17.33
N ALA A 198 7.47 -4.58 17.69
CA ALA A 198 6.04 -4.79 17.93
C ALA A 198 5.62 -4.05 19.21
N ILE A 199 4.45 -3.42 19.15
CA ILE A 199 3.83 -2.83 20.34
C ILE A 199 2.98 -3.93 20.98
N ALA A 200 3.16 -4.13 22.29
CA ALA A 200 2.37 -5.10 23.05
C ALA A 200 0.89 -4.69 23.07
N ASP A 201 0.02 -5.67 23.27
CA ASP A 201 -1.43 -5.47 23.38
C ASP A 201 -1.77 -4.83 24.74
N GLU A 202 -1.43 -3.55 24.91
CA GLU A 202 -1.93 -2.74 26.02
C GLU A 202 -3.14 -1.93 25.53
N GLN A 203 -4.33 -2.42 25.92
CA GLN A 203 -5.65 -1.79 25.82
C GLN A 203 -6.33 -1.85 24.44
N ALA A 204 -7.01 -2.98 24.18
CA ALA A 204 -8.24 -2.99 23.38
C ALA A 204 -9.45 -2.64 24.27
#